data_AF-A0A702DJ42-F1
#
_entry.id   AF-A0A702DJ42-F1
#
_cell.length_a   1.000
_cell.length_b   1.000
_cell.length_c   1.000
_cell.angle_alpha   90.00
_cell.angle_beta   90.00
_cell.angle_gamma   90.00
#
_symmetry.space_group_name_H-M   'P 1'
#
loop_
_entity.id
_entity.type
_entity.pdbx_description
1 polymer ?
#
loop_
_entity_poly.entity_id
_entity_poly.type
_entity_poly.pdbx_seq_one_letter_code
_entity_poly.pdbx_strand_id
1 'polypeptide(L)'
;IVLSELNKNFELAKNKRNFLSESVHFSDLSEVVDDFISFLNDSNLLIDNNNKIHSNRKVEASNLSKQIWAYIVKVELKSEITSYRSKSDKFNRKLQGLKSGVEEDKKKLMLNTSAIEAIESNKTSTLPTITKINKILDSYGFKNFYLKPSEDKKHYMIVRDSGDNARTTLSEGEKTFITFLYFYSLVRGSDNASGVLDDRVVVFDDPISSLDSDILFIVSSLIKDLMEDVRKDEGNIKQIIFLTHNIYFHKELTFNTKRSGNQAMKEETFWIVRKKGKVSYLEKCESNPIKTSYDLLWCELRRTDINNNTIQNTMRRILENYFKILGGVDIRKLECHFYGDEKIIFKSLVSWINDGSHFAGDDLYMNLDTESVQKYLIVFQKIFECSEHTAHYKMMMGEFYRPLNESLHLQDEFDIDDSANDEYASSKIEIKDGINTSLHSNTYL
;
A
#
# COMPACT_ATOMS: atom_id res chain seq x y z
N ILE A 1 53.83 -74.66 38.83
CA ILE A 1 54.70 -74.44 40.01
C ILE A 1 54.06 -75.05 41.25
N VAL A 2 52.89 -74.57 41.70
CA VAL A 2 52.14 -75.14 42.84
C VAL A 2 52.02 -76.67 42.78
N LEU A 3 51.54 -77.24 41.67
CA LEU A 3 51.41 -78.70 41.47
C LEU A 3 52.75 -79.47 41.60
N SER A 4 53.86 -78.85 41.19
CA SER A 4 55.19 -79.47 41.25
C SER A 4 55.70 -79.55 42.68
N GLU A 5 55.53 -78.48 43.46
CA GLU A 5 55.99 -78.42 44.84
C GLU A 5 55.08 -79.25 45.77
N LEU A 6 53.77 -79.32 45.46
CA LEU A 6 52.84 -80.26 46.11
C LEU A 6 53.23 -81.72 45.87
N ASN A 7 53.55 -82.09 44.62
CA ASN A 7 54.00 -83.46 44.31
C ASN A 7 55.33 -83.80 44.98
N LYS A 8 56.25 -82.83 45.09
CA LYS A 8 57.51 -83.00 45.81
C LYS A 8 57.29 -83.22 47.31
N ASN A 9 56.39 -82.45 47.93
CA ASN A 9 55.97 -82.68 49.31
C ASN A 9 55.29 -84.05 49.49
N PHE A 10 54.47 -84.49 48.53
CA PHE A 10 53.87 -85.83 48.56
C PHE A 10 54.92 -86.95 48.49
N GLU A 11 55.92 -86.84 47.61
CA GLU A 11 57.02 -87.82 47.52
C GLU A 11 57.90 -87.81 48.77
N LEU A 12 58.17 -86.64 49.36
CA LEU A 12 58.85 -86.52 50.65
C LEU A 12 58.07 -87.22 51.78
N ALA A 13 56.74 -87.07 51.82
CA ALA A 13 55.89 -87.78 52.78
C ALA A 13 55.91 -89.31 52.57
N LYS A 14 55.95 -89.75 51.31
CA LYS A 14 56.04 -91.17 50.94
C LYS A 14 57.38 -91.78 51.34
N ASN A 15 58.48 -91.06 51.15
CA ASN A 15 59.82 -91.53 51.52
C ASN A 15 60.02 -91.61 53.05
N LYS A 16 59.41 -90.70 53.82
CA LYS A 16 59.39 -90.77 55.29
C LYS A 16 58.76 -92.06 55.81
N ARG A 17 57.79 -92.64 55.10
CA ARG A 17 57.19 -93.95 55.47
C ARG A 17 58.17 -95.11 55.33
N ASN A 18 59.09 -95.04 54.36
CA ASN A 18 60.07 -96.10 54.12
C ASN A 18 61.31 -95.97 55.01
N PHE A 19 61.64 -94.75 55.46
CA PHE A 19 62.78 -94.47 56.34
C PHE A 19 62.34 -93.64 57.55
N LEU A 20 61.79 -94.33 58.56
CA LEU A 20 61.11 -93.71 59.70
C LEU A 20 62.04 -92.87 60.61
N SER A 21 63.34 -93.09 60.57
CA SER A 21 64.34 -92.42 61.41
C SER A 21 64.86 -91.07 60.88
N GLU A 22 64.54 -90.66 59.66
CA GLU A 22 65.06 -89.39 59.06
C GLU A 22 64.04 -88.25 59.13
N SER A 23 64.42 -87.06 59.61
CA SER A 23 63.52 -85.90 59.63
C SER A 23 63.25 -85.36 58.23
N VAL A 24 61.99 -85.11 57.89
CA VAL A 24 61.58 -84.52 56.60
C VAL A 24 60.94 -83.15 56.86
N HIS A 25 61.29 -82.17 56.03
CA HIS A 25 60.67 -80.84 56.00
C HIS A 25 59.90 -80.67 54.70
N PHE A 26 58.65 -80.25 54.82
CA PHE A 26 57.81 -79.90 53.69
C PHE A 26 58.05 -78.43 53.33
N SER A 27 58.12 -78.15 52.03
CA SER A 27 58.15 -76.78 51.54
C SER A 27 56.81 -76.11 51.85
N ASP A 28 56.83 -74.90 52.41
CA ASP A 28 55.62 -74.10 52.57
C ASP A 28 55.10 -73.66 51.18
N LEU A 29 53.80 -73.75 50.98
CA LEU A 29 53.12 -73.42 49.72
C LEU A 29 52.33 -72.11 49.82
N SER A 30 52.26 -71.51 51.01
CA SER A 30 51.50 -70.28 51.27
C SER A 30 51.87 -69.15 50.31
N GLU A 31 53.15 -68.81 50.20
CA GLU A 31 53.65 -67.72 49.35
C GLU A 31 53.31 -67.93 47.86
N VAL A 32 53.48 -69.16 47.35
CA VAL A 32 53.20 -69.47 45.93
C VAL A 32 51.69 -69.41 45.64
N VAL A 33 50.86 -69.79 46.63
CA VAL A 33 49.40 -69.72 46.51
C VAL A 33 48.93 -68.26 46.60
N ASP A 34 49.50 -67.47 47.50
CA ASP A 34 49.19 -66.05 47.66
C ASP A 34 49.56 -65.25 46.41
N ASP A 35 50.72 -65.51 45.80
CA ASP A 35 51.12 -64.92 44.53
C ASP A 35 50.13 -65.25 43.40
N PHE A 36 49.68 -66.51 43.35
CA PHE A 36 48.72 -66.93 42.33
C PHE A 36 47.34 -66.30 42.55
N ILE A 37 46.90 -66.16 43.81
CA ILE A 37 45.67 -65.45 44.17
C ILE A 37 45.78 -63.97 43.81
N SER A 38 46.93 -63.33 44.07
CA SER A 38 47.17 -61.93 43.69
C SER A 38 47.09 -61.75 42.18
N PHE A 39 47.74 -62.62 41.41
CA PHE A 39 47.68 -62.60 39.94
C PHE A 39 46.26 -62.77 39.41
N LEU A 40 45.47 -63.68 40.01
CA LEU A 40 44.07 -63.87 39.65
C LEU A 40 43.23 -62.63 39.97
N ASN A 41 43.45 -62.00 41.12
CA ASN A 41 42.74 -60.78 41.51
C ASN A 41 43.07 -59.62 40.57
N ASP A 42 44.35 -59.41 40.24
CA ASP A 42 44.78 -58.38 39.29
C ASP A 42 44.19 -58.61 37.89
N SER A 43 44.18 -59.86 37.44
CA SER A 43 43.57 -60.24 36.16
C SER A 43 42.06 -60.00 36.16
N ASN A 44 41.36 -60.34 37.24
CA ASN A 44 39.94 -60.10 37.39
C ASN A 44 39.62 -58.60 37.45
N LEU A 45 40.46 -57.77 38.09
CA LEU A 45 40.32 -56.32 38.09
C LEU A 45 40.43 -55.72 36.68
N LEU A 46 41.35 -56.22 35.86
CA LEU A 46 41.46 -55.80 34.45
C LEU A 46 40.22 -56.19 33.64
N ILE A 47 39.71 -57.41 33.85
CA ILE A 47 38.49 -57.90 33.20
C ILE A 47 37.29 -57.04 33.61
N ASP A 48 37.12 -56.76 34.90
CA ASP A 48 36.02 -55.94 35.42
C ASP A 48 36.06 -54.50 34.90
N ASN A 49 37.25 -53.90 34.83
CA ASN A 49 37.41 -52.56 34.25
C ASN A 49 37.04 -52.53 32.77
N ASN A 50 37.46 -53.53 32.00
CA ASN A 50 37.10 -53.62 30.59
C ASN A 50 35.60 -53.87 30.39
N ASN A 51 34.99 -54.74 31.21
CA ASN A 51 33.56 -55.00 31.20
C ASN A 51 32.75 -53.74 31.56
N LYS A 52 33.23 -52.91 32.51
CA LYS A 52 32.62 -51.60 32.84
C LYS A 52 32.69 -50.63 31.67
N ILE A 53 33.80 -50.58 30.94
CA ILE A 53 33.93 -49.76 29.72
C ILE A 53 32.94 -50.26 28.65
N HIS A 54 32.83 -51.57 28.48
CA HIS A 54 31.92 -52.17 27.50
C HIS A 54 30.44 -51.97 27.86
N SER A 55 30.05 -52.13 29.14
CA SER A 55 28.69 -51.86 29.60
C SER A 55 28.30 -50.39 29.43
N ASN A 56 29.27 -49.48 29.57
CA ASN A 56 29.07 -48.04 29.44
C ASN A 56 29.50 -47.48 28.08
N ARG A 57 29.61 -48.31 27.05
CA ARG A 57 30.17 -47.96 25.72
C ARG A 57 29.56 -46.70 25.11
N LYS A 58 28.25 -46.48 25.26
CA LYS A 58 27.59 -45.26 24.74
C LYS A 58 28.08 -43.99 25.42
N VAL A 59 28.28 -44.03 26.74
CA VAL A 59 28.76 -42.90 27.54
C VAL A 59 30.24 -42.63 27.24
N GLU A 60 31.05 -43.69 27.20
CA GLU A 60 32.49 -43.56 26.89
C GLU A 60 32.75 -43.08 25.47
N ALA A 61 31.96 -43.54 24.48
CA ALA A 61 32.05 -43.02 23.12
C ALA A 61 31.68 -41.52 23.04
N SER A 62 30.67 -41.08 23.80
CA SER A 62 30.30 -39.66 23.90
C SER A 62 31.40 -38.84 24.58
N ASN A 63 31.99 -39.35 25.66
CA ASN A 63 33.10 -38.70 26.35
C ASN A 63 34.34 -38.59 25.46
N LEU A 64 34.70 -39.66 24.75
CA LEU A 64 35.81 -39.64 23.80
C LEU A 64 35.55 -38.63 22.68
N SER A 65 34.33 -38.60 22.12
CA SER A 65 33.98 -37.60 21.11
C SER A 65 34.13 -36.17 21.64
N LYS A 66 33.69 -35.88 22.87
CA LYS A 66 33.91 -34.57 23.52
C LYS A 66 35.39 -34.27 23.73
N GLN A 67 36.20 -35.25 24.10
CA GLN A 67 37.64 -35.09 24.27
C GLN A 67 38.34 -34.80 22.94
N ILE A 68 37.95 -35.50 21.87
CA ILE A 68 38.46 -35.26 20.51
C ILE A 68 38.09 -33.85 20.07
N TRP A 69 36.83 -33.42 20.23
CA TRP A 69 36.42 -32.05 19.92
C TRP A 69 37.17 -31.02 20.76
N ALA A 70 37.38 -31.29 22.06
CA ALA A 70 38.16 -30.41 22.92
C ALA A 70 39.61 -30.33 22.47
N TYR A 71 40.22 -31.43 22.02
CA TYR A 71 41.57 -31.45 21.48
C TYR A 71 41.66 -30.66 20.17
N ILE A 72 40.76 -30.90 19.21
CA ILE A 72 40.71 -30.17 17.94
C ILE A 72 40.58 -28.66 18.18
N VAL A 73 39.69 -28.24 19.08
CA VAL A 73 39.44 -26.81 19.35
C VAL A 73 40.57 -26.17 20.16
N LYS A 74 41.12 -26.86 21.17
CA LYS A 74 42.10 -26.27 22.11
C LYS A 74 43.54 -26.42 21.66
N VAL A 75 43.85 -27.40 20.81
CA VAL A 75 45.22 -27.71 20.36
C VAL A 75 45.34 -27.37 18.88
N GLU A 76 44.70 -28.12 17.99
CA GLU A 76 44.88 -27.98 16.53
C GLU A 76 44.44 -26.60 16.02
N LEU A 77 43.19 -26.20 16.30
CA LEU A 77 42.59 -24.96 15.78
C LEU A 77 42.82 -23.74 16.68
N LYS A 78 43.65 -23.85 17.71
CA LYS A 78 43.87 -22.77 18.67
C LYS A 78 44.37 -21.50 17.97
N SER A 79 45.26 -21.67 16.99
CA SER A 79 45.88 -20.57 16.27
C SER A 79 44.88 -19.83 15.39
N GLU A 80 44.06 -20.55 14.62
CA GLU A 80 43.04 -19.99 13.74
C GLU A 80 41.92 -19.32 14.55
N ILE A 81 41.45 -19.95 15.62
CA ILE A 81 40.42 -19.38 16.49
C ILE A 81 40.91 -18.09 17.15
N THR A 82 42.16 -18.07 17.63
CA THR A 82 42.74 -16.86 18.23
C THR A 82 42.91 -15.75 17.19
N SER A 83 43.38 -16.09 15.99
CA SER A 83 43.51 -15.15 14.87
C SER A 83 42.14 -14.56 14.47
N TYR A 84 41.13 -15.41 14.31
CA TYR A 84 39.76 -14.99 14.00
C TYR A 84 39.18 -14.08 15.08
N ARG A 85 39.27 -14.47 16.36
CA ARG A 85 38.80 -13.65 17.49
C ARG A 85 39.48 -12.28 17.51
N SER A 86 40.80 -12.24 17.33
CA SER A 86 41.53 -10.98 17.29
C SER A 86 41.10 -10.05 16.14
N LYS A 87 40.78 -10.62 14.95
CA LYS A 87 40.25 -9.87 13.82
C LYS A 87 38.83 -9.38 14.11
N SER A 88 37.98 -10.24 14.65
CA SER A 88 36.60 -9.90 15.06
C SER A 88 36.59 -8.75 16.08
N ASP A 89 37.44 -8.83 17.11
CA ASP A 89 37.55 -7.78 18.12
C ASP A 89 38.03 -6.45 17.53
N LYS A 90 38.99 -6.47 16.60
CA LYS A 90 39.43 -5.26 15.88
C LYS A 90 38.29 -4.64 15.07
N PHE A 91 37.50 -5.45 14.36
CA PHE A 91 36.34 -4.95 13.61
C PHE A 91 35.25 -4.41 14.53
N ASN A 92 34.95 -5.10 15.64
CA ASN A 92 33.96 -4.64 16.62
C ASN A 92 34.36 -3.30 17.25
N ARG A 93 35.65 -3.11 17.59
CA ARG A 93 36.15 -1.81 18.08
C ARG A 93 36.02 -0.70 17.04
N LYS A 94 36.34 -0.97 15.77
CA LYS A 94 36.15 0.00 14.67
C LYS A 94 34.68 0.37 14.50
N LEU A 95 33.79 -0.62 14.52
CA LEU A 95 32.35 -0.41 14.40
C LEU A 95 31.83 0.44 15.58
N GLN A 96 32.27 0.17 16.80
CA GLN A 96 31.90 0.94 17.98
C GLN A 96 32.41 2.39 17.89
N GLY A 97 33.64 2.59 17.42
CA GLY A 97 34.19 3.93 17.17
C GLY A 97 33.39 4.73 16.14
N LEU A 98 33.05 4.11 15.00
CA LEU A 98 32.21 4.73 13.96
C LEU A 98 30.81 5.08 14.48
N LYS A 99 30.16 4.18 15.21
CA LYS A 99 28.86 4.45 15.83
C LYS A 99 28.91 5.63 16.78
N SER A 100 29.97 5.70 17.60
CA SER A 100 30.16 6.80 18.55
C SER A 100 30.39 8.13 17.84
N GLY A 101 31.18 8.14 16.76
CA GLY A 101 31.40 9.34 15.92
C GLY A 101 30.12 9.84 15.27
N VAL A 102 29.29 8.94 14.71
CA VAL A 102 27.98 9.31 14.13
C VAL A 102 27.06 9.94 15.17
N GLU A 103 27.01 9.41 16.39
CA GLU A 103 26.18 9.98 17.46
C GLU A 103 26.71 11.35 17.93
N GLU A 104 28.03 11.56 17.94
CA GLU A 104 28.62 12.86 18.23
C GLU A 104 28.31 13.89 17.14
N ASP A 105 28.43 13.50 15.87
CA ASP A 105 28.14 14.38 14.73
C ASP A 105 26.65 14.72 14.64
N LYS A 106 25.75 13.78 14.94
CA LYS A 106 24.31 14.07 15.09
C LYS A 106 24.05 15.10 16.18
N LYS A 107 24.69 14.97 17.34
CA LYS A 107 24.56 15.96 18.43
C LYS A 107 25.07 17.34 17.99
N LYS A 108 26.22 17.41 17.32
CA LYS A 108 26.75 18.67 16.75
C LYS A 108 25.79 19.26 15.73
N LEU A 109 25.19 18.44 14.87
CA LEU A 109 24.21 18.88 13.87
C LEU A 109 22.97 19.45 14.56
N MET A 110 22.39 18.75 15.54
CA MET A 110 21.23 19.26 16.29
C MET A 110 21.54 20.58 17.00
N LEU A 111 22.72 20.71 17.64
CA LEU A 111 23.14 21.94 18.30
C LEU A 111 23.32 23.09 17.31
N ASN A 112 23.97 22.84 16.17
CA ASN A 112 24.17 23.84 15.13
C ASN A 112 22.84 24.26 14.49
N THR A 113 21.93 23.32 14.21
CA THR A 113 20.59 23.62 13.70
C THR A 113 19.80 24.46 14.70
N SER A 114 19.82 24.09 15.99
CA SER A 114 19.16 24.88 17.04
C SER A 114 19.76 26.29 17.18
N ALA A 115 21.09 26.42 17.03
CA ALA A 115 21.76 27.71 17.06
C ALA A 115 21.42 28.56 15.83
N ILE A 116 21.32 27.95 14.64
CA ILE A 116 20.86 28.60 13.42
C ILE A 116 19.43 29.09 13.61
N GLU A 117 18.52 28.23 14.08
CA GLU A 117 17.13 28.58 14.37
C GLU A 117 17.03 29.73 15.38
N ALA A 118 17.82 29.72 16.45
CA ALA A 118 17.84 30.80 17.44
C ALA A 118 18.36 32.13 16.86
N ILE A 119 19.37 32.09 15.99
CA ILE A 119 19.89 33.29 15.30
C ILE A 119 18.87 33.80 14.29
N GLU A 120 18.18 32.90 13.58
CA GLU A 120 17.12 33.22 12.62
C GLU A 120 15.89 33.79 13.32
N SER A 121 15.47 33.24 14.46
CA SER A 121 14.35 33.77 15.24
C SER A 121 14.63 35.17 15.80
N ASN A 122 15.89 35.50 16.06
CA ASN A 122 16.31 36.81 16.54
C ASN A 122 16.47 37.84 15.41
N LYS A 123 16.46 37.40 14.14
CA LYS A 123 16.53 38.24 12.94
C LYS A 123 15.21 38.19 12.18
N THR A 124 14.26 39.03 12.56
CA THR A 124 13.03 39.39 11.82
C THR A 124 12.20 38.22 11.27
N SER A 125 10.90 38.15 11.60
CA SER A 125 9.96 37.07 11.25
C SER A 125 9.89 36.65 9.77
N THR A 126 10.48 37.40 8.85
CA THR A 126 10.48 37.12 7.41
C THR A 126 11.56 36.16 6.93
N LEU A 127 12.72 36.07 7.59
CA LEU A 127 13.84 35.23 7.11
C LEU A 127 13.51 33.74 7.09
N PRO A 128 12.94 33.13 8.16
CA PRO A 128 12.56 31.72 8.15
C PRO A 128 11.56 31.39 7.04
N THR A 129 10.61 32.28 6.79
CA THR A 129 9.60 32.13 5.74
C THR A 129 10.21 32.21 4.34
N ILE A 130 11.13 33.16 4.11
CA ILE A 130 11.89 33.26 2.85
C ILE A 130 12.68 31.96 2.59
N THR A 131 13.41 31.47 3.60
CA THR A 131 14.19 30.23 3.48
C THR A 131 13.31 29.02 3.18
N LYS A 132 12.17 28.88 3.88
CA LYS A 132 11.21 27.79 3.65
C LYS A 132 10.64 27.83 2.24
N ILE A 133 10.18 28.99 1.78
CA ILE A 133 9.58 29.12 0.45
C ILE A 133 10.63 28.87 -0.63
N ASN A 134 11.83 29.44 -0.53
CA ASN A 134 12.91 29.19 -1.50
C ASN A 134 13.29 27.71 -1.55
N LYS A 135 13.35 27.03 -0.40
CA LYS A 135 13.59 25.57 -0.36
C LYS A 135 12.50 24.80 -1.11
N ILE A 136 11.23 25.19 -0.98
CA ILE A 136 10.13 24.57 -1.72
C ILE A 136 10.32 24.82 -3.22
N LEU A 137 10.57 26.07 -3.64
CA LEU A 137 10.81 26.42 -5.04
C LEU A 137 11.95 25.60 -5.64
N ASP A 138 13.09 25.52 -4.95
CA ASP A 138 14.26 24.74 -5.37
C ASP A 138 13.97 23.24 -5.47
N SER A 139 13.25 22.68 -4.49
CA SER A 139 12.93 21.25 -4.43
C SER A 139 12.06 20.79 -5.60
N TYR A 140 11.16 21.66 -6.06
CA TYR A 140 10.31 21.41 -7.22
C TYR A 140 10.91 21.93 -8.53
N GLY A 141 12.16 22.39 -8.53
CA GLY A 141 12.86 22.86 -9.72
C GLY A 141 12.31 24.17 -10.30
N PHE A 142 11.54 24.92 -9.52
CA PHE A 142 10.95 26.18 -9.95
C PHE A 142 11.99 27.30 -9.86
N LYS A 143 12.60 27.64 -10.99
CA LYS A 143 13.71 28.62 -11.08
C LYS A 143 13.31 30.00 -11.64
N ASN A 144 12.03 30.22 -11.92
CA ASN A 144 11.60 31.46 -12.58
C ASN A 144 11.74 32.70 -11.66
N PHE A 145 11.70 32.50 -10.34
CA PHE A 145 11.93 33.54 -9.34
C PHE A 145 12.36 32.91 -8.00
N TYR A 146 12.92 33.74 -7.12
CA TYR A 146 13.14 33.42 -5.71
C TYR A 146 12.82 34.63 -4.82
N LEU A 147 12.71 34.40 -3.50
CA LEU A 147 12.46 35.44 -2.50
C LEU A 147 13.78 35.92 -1.91
N LYS A 148 13.92 37.23 -1.75
CA LYS A 148 15.07 37.88 -1.11
C LYS A 148 14.58 38.83 -0.01
N PRO A 149 15.28 38.95 1.13
CA PRO A 149 14.95 39.98 2.11
C PRO A 149 15.13 41.38 1.50
N SER A 150 14.19 42.28 1.82
CA SER A 150 14.28 43.71 1.52
C SER A 150 15.44 44.36 2.31
N GLU A 151 15.88 45.54 1.89
CA GLU A 151 16.94 46.31 2.55
C GLU A 151 16.61 46.62 4.02
N ASP A 152 15.33 46.82 4.32
CA ASP A 152 14.82 47.05 5.69
C ASP A 152 14.75 45.77 6.54
N LYS A 153 15.02 44.60 5.94
CA LYS A 153 14.94 43.25 6.53
C LYS A 153 13.58 42.90 7.14
N LYS A 154 12.54 43.71 6.92
CA LYS A 154 11.18 43.52 7.42
C LYS A 154 10.23 43.01 6.35
N HIS A 155 10.59 43.22 5.08
CA HIS A 155 9.82 42.73 3.94
C HIS A 155 10.66 41.77 3.11
N TYR A 156 10.02 41.14 2.13
CA TYR A 156 10.70 40.36 1.09
C TYR A 156 10.40 40.96 -0.29
N MET A 157 11.30 40.69 -1.22
CA MET A 157 11.17 41.01 -2.62
C MET A 157 11.19 39.71 -3.42
N ILE A 158 10.38 39.66 -4.47
CA ILE A 158 10.39 38.56 -5.44
C ILE A 158 11.33 39.00 -6.56
N VAL A 159 12.35 38.20 -6.84
CA VAL A 159 13.41 38.54 -7.79
C VAL A 159 13.57 37.44 -8.82
N ARG A 160 13.89 37.83 -10.06
CA ARG A 160 14.26 36.90 -11.14
C ARG A 160 15.72 36.46 -10.98
N ASP A 161 16.14 35.44 -11.71
CA ASP A 161 17.55 34.99 -11.75
C ASP A 161 18.53 36.10 -12.18
N SER A 162 18.06 37.07 -12.99
CA SER A 162 18.84 38.25 -13.36
C SER A 162 19.12 39.22 -12.19
N GLY A 163 18.42 39.04 -11.07
CA GLY A 163 18.45 39.95 -9.92
C GLY A 163 17.39 41.06 -9.97
N ASP A 164 16.63 41.16 -11.07
CA ASP A 164 15.60 42.18 -11.24
C ASP A 164 14.34 41.89 -10.40
N ASN A 165 13.66 42.95 -9.98
CA ASN A 165 12.39 42.84 -9.25
C ASN A 165 11.29 42.27 -10.15
N ALA A 166 10.71 41.15 -9.75
CA ALA A 166 9.69 40.45 -10.52
C ALA A 166 8.28 41.02 -10.34
N ARG A 167 8.04 41.98 -9.42
CA ARG A 167 6.69 42.43 -9.02
C ARG A 167 5.77 42.78 -10.20
N THR A 168 6.30 43.39 -11.25
CA THR A 168 5.54 43.79 -12.45
C THR A 168 5.52 42.74 -13.55
N THR A 169 6.35 41.71 -13.48
CA THR A 169 6.53 40.68 -14.52
C THR A 169 5.97 39.33 -14.13
N LEU A 170 5.39 39.18 -12.93
CA LEU A 170 4.74 37.94 -12.49
C LEU A 170 3.46 37.68 -13.28
N SER A 171 3.34 36.47 -13.82
CA SER A 171 2.08 35.99 -14.38
C SER A 171 1.01 35.88 -13.28
N GLU A 172 -0.27 35.80 -13.67
CA GLU A 172 -1.35 35.54 -12.70
C GLU A 172 -1.09 34.22 -11.94
N GLY A 173 -0.63 33.19 -12.65
CA GLY A 173 -0.33 31.92 -12.04
C GLY A 173 0.83 31.98 -11.02
N GLU A 174 1.88 32.73 -11.33
CA GLU A 174 3.00 32.95 -10.40
C GLU A 174 2.53 33.71 -9.15
N LYS A 175 1.64 34.70 -9.29
CA LYS A 175 1.07 35.44 -8.14
C LYS A 175 0.24 34.53 -7.24
N THR A 176 -0.65 33.72 -7.82
CA THR A 176 -1.46 32.76 -7.07
C THR A 176 -0.58 31.74 -6.35
N PHE A 177 0.46 31.23 -7.02
CA PHE A 177 1.37 30.25 -6.44
C PHE A 177 2.19 30.83 -5.27
N ILE A 178 2.77 32.02 -5.40
CA ILE A 178 3.49 32.67 -4.29
C ILE A 178 2.56 32.93 -3.10
N THR A 179 1.34 33.39 -3.38
CA THR A 179 0.34 33.63 -2.33
C THR A 179 -0.02 32.34 -1.61
N PHE A 180 -0.18 31.24 -2.35
CA PHE A 180 -0.37 29.91 -1.78
C PHE A 180 0.82 29.47 -0.91
N LEU A 181 2.07 29.63 -1.38
CA LEU A 181 3.26 29.24 -0.60
C LEU A 181 3.41 30.07 0.69
N TYR A 182 3.04 31.35 0.64
CA TYR A 182 3.00 32.20 1.82
C TYR A 182 1.93 31.71 2.81
N PHE A 183 0.70 31.48 2.34
CA PHE A 183 -0.38 30.93 3.17
C PHE A 183 -0.01 29.57 3.77
N TYR A 184 0.56 28.67 2.96
CA TYR A 184 1.06 27.37 3.38
C TYR A 184 2.11 27.50 4.49
N SER A 185 3.06 28.43 4.33
CA SER A 185 4.11 28.69 5.32
C SER A 185 3.55 29.26 6.62
N LEU A 186 2.49 30.06 6.58
CA LEU A 186 1.79 30.61 7.75
C LEU A 186 0.91 29.57 8.46
N VAL A 187 0.31 28.64 7.70
CA VAL A 187 -0.42 27.50 8.27
C VAL A 187 0.55 26.54 8.97
N ARG A 188 1.72 26.31 8.38
CA ARG A 188 2.79 25.46 8.94
C ARG A 188 3.60 26.11 10.07
N GLY A 189 3.88 27.41 9.95
CA GLY A 189 4.74 28.17 10.85
C GLY A 189 3.89 29.01 11.81
N SER A 190 4.04 28.77 13.11
CA SER A 190 3.56 29.68 14.13
C SER A 190 4.29 31.02 14.02
N ASP A 191 3.61 32.10 13.61
CA ASP A 191 4.18 33.46 13.73
C ASP A 191 4.17 33.99 15.17
N ASN A 192 3.80 33.17 16.16
CA ASN A 192 3.78 33.60 17.55
C ASN A 192 4.91 32.94 18.35
N ALA A 193 5.87 33.78 18.76
CA ALA A 193 6.90 33.50 19.76
C ALA A 193 6.33 33.19 21.17
N SER A 194 5.01 33.01 21.33
CA SER A 194 4.32 32.79 22.61
C SER A 194 3.81 31.37 22.84
N GLY A 195 4.16 30.39 21.98
CA GLY A 195 4.15 28.98 22.37
C GLY A 195 2.79 28.30 22.58
N VAL A 196 1.67 28.91 22.19
CA VAL A 196 0.39 28.21 22.08
C VAL A 196 -0.15 28.45 20.68
N LEU A 197 -0.07 27.42 19.84
CA LEU A 197 -0.80 27.37 18.58
C LEU A 197 -2.23 26.93 18.92
N ASP A 198 -3.21 27.77 18.65
CA ASP A 198 -4.61 27.36 18.81
C ASP A 198 -5.00 26.35 17.74
N ASP A 199 -5.91 25.45 18.10
CA ASP A 199 -6.55 24.55 17.14
C ASP A 199 -7.30 25.37 16.07
N ARG A 200 -7.08 25.02 14.80
CA ARG A 200 -7.60 25.79 13.66
C ARG A 200 -8.20 24.92 12.57
N VAL A 201 -9.15 25.52 11.87
CA VAL A 201 -9.72 25.01 10.62
C VAL A 201 -9.09 25.79 9.46
N VAL A 202 -8.57 25.07 8.47
CA VAL A 202 -7.95 25.68 7.28
C VAL A 202 -8.90 25.54 6.10
N VAL A 203 -9.21 26.65 5.44
CA VAL A 203 -10.06 26.66 4.25
C VAL A 203 -9.22 27.06 3.05
N PHE A 204 -9.19 26.21 2.03
CA PHE A 204 -8.63 26.51 0.72
C PHE A 204 -9.78 26.77 -0.24
N ASP A 205 -9.97 28.03 -0.63
CA ASP A 205 -10.96 28.43 -1.64
C ASP A 205 -10.27 28.65 -2.97
N ASP A 206 -10.44 27.68 -3.86
CA ASP A 206 -9.93 27.64 -5.22
C ASP A 206 -8.46 28.09 -5.32
N PRO A 207 -7.51 27.38 -4.66
CA PRO A 207 -6.12 27.81 -4.56
C PRO A 207 -5.37 27.75 -5.91
N ILE A 208 -6.08 27.40 -6.99
CA ILE A 208 -5.58 27.29 -8.35
C ILE A 208 -6.54 28.02 -9.28
N SER A 209 -6.06 29.12 -9.88
CA SER A 209 -6.71 29.80 -11.00
C SER A 209 -5.79 29.73 -12.22
N SER A 210 -6.17 28.99 -13.26
CA SER A 210 -5.48 29.01 -14.56
C SER A 210 -3.99 28.63 -14.53
N LEU A 211 -3.59 27.67 -13.69
CA LEU A 211 -2.20 27.25 -13.54
C LEU A 211 -1.78 26.17 -14.56
N ASP A 212 -0.49 26.21 -14.89
CA ASP A 212 0.23 25.14 -15.61
C ASP A 212 0.15 23.82 -14.81
N SER A 213 0.26 22.67 -15.50
CA SER A 213 0.13 21.36 -14.88
C SER A 213 1.14 21.14 -13.76
N ASP A 214 2.35 21.69 -13.90
CA ASP A 214 3.42 21.52 -12.92
C ASP A 214 3.09 22.17 -11.57
N ILE A 215 2.55 23.40 -11.57
CA ILE A 215 2.19 24.10 -10.34
C ILE A 215 1.03 23.37 -9.64
N LEU A 216 0.09 22.82 -10.42
CA LEU A 216 -1.03 22.05 -9.87
C LEU A 216 -0.54 20.84 -9.06
N PHE A 217 0.47 20.11 -9.55
CA PHE A 217 1.04 18.99 -8.82
C PHE A 217 1.74 19.43 -7.52
N ILE A 218 2.49 20.54 -7.56
CA ILE A 218 3.17 21.08 -6.38
C ILE A 218 2.14 21.46 -5.30
N VAL A 219 1.14 22.25 -5.68
CA VAL A 219 0.08 22.68 -4.76
C VAL A 219 -0.69 21.48 -4.20
N SER A 220 -1.02 20.49 -5.06
CA SER A 220 -1.69 19.26 -4.63
C SER A 220 -0.87 18.50 -3.60
N SER A 221 0.44 18.34 -3.83
CA SER A 221 1.35 17.66 -2.92
C SER A 221 1.40 18.34 -1.56
N LEU A 222 1.55 19.67 -1.55
CA LEU A 222 1.65 20.44 -0.31
C LEU A 222 0.35 20.37 0.52
N ILE A 223 -0.82 20.41 -0.13
CA ILE A 223 -2.10 20.24 0.56
C ILE A 223 -2.24 18.80 1.08
N LYS A 224 -1.84 17.78 0.30
CA LYS A 224 -1.86 16.38 0.74
C LYS A 224 -1.00 16.15 1.98
N ASP A 225 0.16 16.79 2.08
CA ASP A 225 1.00 16.72 3.27
C ASP A 225 0.25 17.26 4.52
N LEU A 226 -0.47 18.39 4.38
CA LEU A 226 -1.30 18.90 5.48
C LEU A 226 -2.44 17.94 5.82
N MET A 227 -3.07 17.32 4.82
CA MET A 227 -4.14 16.35 5.04
C MET A 227 -3.64 15.12 5.78
N GLU A 228 -2.43 14.63 5.48
CA GLU A 228 -1.82 13.51 6.20
C GLU A 228 -1.53 13.86 7.66
N ASP A 229 -1.07 15.06 7.95
CA ASP A 229 -0.83 15.48 9.34
C ASP A 229 -2.13 15.55 10.13
N VAL A 230 -3.20 16.10 9.53
CA VAL A 230 -4.54 16.10 10.14
C VAL A 230 -5.03 14.68 10.39
N ARG A 231 -4.81 13.75 9.45
CA ARG A 231 -5.17 12.32 9.61
C ARG A 231 -4.41 11.64 10.74
N LYS A 232 -3.17 12.05 11.01
CA LYS A 232 -2.33 11.54 12.10
C LYS A 232 -2.53 12.28 13.42
N ASP A 233 -3.40 13.31 13.44
CA ASP A 233 -3.56 14.24 14.56
C ASP A 233 -2.24 14.94 14.95
N GLU A 234 -1.40 15.22 13.95
CA GLU A 234 -0.13 15.92 14.10
C GLU A 234 -0.31 17.43 13.89
N GLY A 235 0.05 18.22 14.89
CA GLY A 235 -0.06 19.69 14.85
C GLY A 235 -1.45 20.22 15.23
N ASN A 236 -1.73 21.44 14.77
CA ASN A 236 -2.83 22.26 15.30
C ASN A 236 -3.97 22.45 14.29
N ILE A 237 -3.87 21.84 13.11
CA ILE A 237 -4.94 21.87 12.12
C ILE A 237 -5.88 20.71 12.45
N LYS A 238 -7.13 21.00 12.79
CA LYS A 238 -8.12 19.97 13.15
C LYS A 238 -9.08 19.62 12.02
N GLN A 239 -9.19 20.49 11.03
CA GLN A 239 -10.02 20.26 9.85
C GLN A 239 -9.48 21.06 8.66
N ILE A 240 -9.57 20.46 7.48
CA ILE A 240 -9.31 21.12 6.21
C ILE A 240 -10.60 21.12 5.39
N ILE A 241 -11.00 22.29 4.91
CA ILE A 241 -12.09 22.46 3.95
C ILE A 241 -11.45 22.89 2.64
N PHE A 242 -11.80 22.18 1.58
CA PHE A 242 -11.24 22.42 0.26
C PHE A 242 -12.39 22.67 -0.72
N LEU A 243 -12.35 23.82 -1.40
CA LEU A 243 -13.34 24.26 -2.37
C LEU A 243 -12.62 24.49 -3.69
N THR A 244 -13.15 23.94 -4.79
CA THR A 244 -12.63 24.24 -6.12
C THR A 244 -13.69 23.99 -7.19
N HIS A 245 -13.54 24.69 -8.30
CA HIS A 245 -14.25 24.37 -9.54
C HIS A 245 -13.40 23.52 -10.50
N ASN A 246 -12.12 23.32 -10.19
CA ASN A 246 -11.20 22.55 -11.03
C ASN A 246 -11.32 21.04 -10.76
N ILE A 247 -11.99 20.36 -11.67
CA ILE A 247 -12.25 18.91 -11.64
C ILE A 247 -10.95 18.09 -11.57
N TYR A 248 -9.93 18.47 -12.33
CA TYR A 248 -8.66 17.73 -12.37
C TYR A 248 -7.92 17.85 -11.05
N PHE A 249 -7.87 19.05 -10.49
CA PHE A 249 -7.25 19.30 -9.21
C PHE A 249 -7.98 18.61 -8.06
N HIS A 250 -9.32 18.63 -8.05
CA HIS A 250 -10.12 17.86 -7.11
C HIS A 250 -9.80 16.35 -7.22
N LYS A 251 -9.73 15.81 -8.44
CA LYS A 251 -9.37 14.41 -8.66
C LYS A 251 -7.99 14.08 -8.09
N GLU A 252 -7.01 14.95 -8.32
CA GLU A 252 -5.65 14.76 -7.82
C GLU A 252 -5.61 14.79 -6.29
N LEU A 253 -6.20 15.80 -5.65
CA LEU A 253 -6.26 15.94 -4.19
C LEU A 253 -6.99 14.78 -3.50
N THR A 254 -8.11 14.36 -4.07
CA THR A 254 -8.94 13.30 -3.50
C THR A 254 -8.44 11.90 -3.82
N PHE A 255 -7.39 11.75 -4.64
CA PHE A 255 -6.79 10.45 -4.91
C PHE A 255 -6.10 9.89 -3.65
N ASN A 256 -6.54 8.71 -3.21
CA ASN A 256 -5.95 8.00 -2.09
C ASN A 256 -5.90 6.50 -2.41
N THR A 257 -4.69 5.91 -2.34
CA THR A 257 -4.47 4.49 -2.65
C THR A 257 -5.14 3.54 -1.67
N LYS A 258 -5.49 4.01 -0.47
CA LYS A 258 -6.21 3.23 0.55
C LYS A 258 -7.73 3.20 0.31
N ARG A 259 -8.25 3.99 -0.64
CA ARG A 259 -9.68 4.02 -0.92
C ARG A 259 -10.10 2.76 -1.69
N SER A 260 -11.11 2.08 -1.17
CA SER A 260 -11.77 0.96 -1.87
C SER A 260 -12.91 1.52 -2.72
N GLY A 261 -12.73 1.53 -4.05
CA GLY A 261 -13.71 2.09 -4.98
C GLY A 261 -13.85 3.61 -4.88
N ASN A 262 -15.07 4.13 -5.14
CA ASN A 262 -15.35 5.57 -5.17
C ASN A 262 -15.96 6.12 -3.86
N GLN A 263 -16.13 5.30 -2.83
CA GLN A 263 -16.77 5.70 -1.57
C GLN A 263 -15.89 6.63 -0.73
N ALA A 264 -16.52 7.55 0.01
CA ALA A 264 -15.81 8.41 0.97
C ALA A 264 -15.21 7.59 2.11
N MET A 265 -13.99 7.94 2.53
CA MET A 265 -13.37 7.40 3.74
C MET A 265 -14.06 7.96 5.01
N LYS A 266 -13.81 7.38 6.18
CA LYS A 266 -14.48 7.77 7.43
C LYS A 266 -14.15 9.21 7.86
N GLU A 267 -12.96 9.66 7.51
CA GLU A 267 -12.40 10.97 7.86
C GLU A 267 -12.67 12.08 6.81
N GLU A 268 -13.40 11.78 5.72
CA GLU A 268 -13.65 12.74 4.64
C GLU A 268 -15.14 12.76 4.23
N THR A 269 -15.58 13.87 3.67
CA THR A 269 -16.92 13.98 3.06
C THR A 269 -16.85 14.77 1.77
N PHE A 270 -17.71 14.43 0.81
CA PHE A 270 -17.79 15.13 -0.47
C PHE A 270 -19.11 15.91 -0.58
N TRP A 271 -19.02 17.09 -1.18
CA TRP A 271 -20.15 18.00 -1.35
C TRP A 271 -20.09 18.65 -2.73
N ILE A 272 -21.25 18.89 -3.34
CA ILE A 272 -21.38 19.68 -4.57
C ILE A 272 -22.20 20.92 -4.27
N VAL A 273 -21.70 22.08 -4.69
CA VAL A 273 -22.50 23.31 -4.76
C VAL A 273 -23.31 23.28 -6.06
N ARG A 274 -24.64 23.26 -5.95
CA ARG A 274 -25.56 23.35 -7.10
C ARG A 274 -26.33 24.66 -7.07
N LYS A 275 -26.73 25.13 -8.25
CA LYS A 275 -27.57 26.33 -8.42
C LYS A 275 -28.85 25.97 -9.15
N LYS A 276 -30.00 26.27 -8.55
CA LYS A 276 -31.32 26.15 -9.20
C LYS A 276 -32.00 27.51 -9.19
N GLY A 277 -32.17 28.10 -10.38
CA GLY A 277 -32.63 29.48 -10.53
C GLY A 277 -31.65 30.48 -9.88
N LYS A 278 -32.13 31.22 -8.87
CA LYS A 278 -31.33 32.22 -8.14
C LYS A 278 -30.81 31.72 -6.78
N VAL A 279 -31.02 30.45 -6.42
CA VAL A 279 -30.62 29.89 -5.12
C VAL A 279 -29.52 28.84 -5.32
N SER A 280 -28.46 28.95 -4.52
CA SER A 280 -27.40 27.94 -4.40
C SER A 280 -27.69 27.04 -3.20
N TYR A 281 -27.45 25.73 -3.35
CA TYR A 281 -27.60 24.75 -2.27
C TYR A 281 -26.44 23.76 -2.29
N LEU A 282 -26.17 23.15 -1.14
CA LEU A 282 -25.16 22.12 -0.96
C LEU A 282 -25.82 20.74 -1.00
N GLU A 283 -25.27 19.84 -1.80
CA GLU A 283 -25.68 18.44 -1.86
C GLU A 283 -24.53 17.57 -1.36
N LYS A 284 -24.79 16.74 -0.34
CA LYS A 284 -23.83 15.77 0.16
C LYS A 284 -23.72 14.60 -0.80
N CYS A 285 -22.51 14.14 -1.09
CA CYS A 285 -22.26 12.96 -1.91
C CYS A 285 -21.65 11.84 -1.07
N GLU A 286 -22.22 10.64 -1.17
CA GLU A 286 -21.70 9.42 -0.51
C GLU A 286 -20.37 8.92 -1.11
N SER A 287 -20.11 9.32 -2.36
CA SER A 287 -18.91 8.98 -3.11
C SER A 287 -18.31 10.22 -3.75
N ASN A 288 -17.04 10.15 -4.18
CA ASN A 288 -16.42 11.23 -4.90
C ASN A 288 -17.25 11.56 -6.17
N PRO A 289 -17.83 12.76 -6.29
CA PRO A 289 -18.76 13.07 -7.36
C PRO A 289 -18.06 13.26 -8.71
N ILE A 290 -16.75 13.50 -8.68
CA ILE A 290 -15.97 13.73 -9.89
C ILE A 290 -15.69 12.41 -10.58
N LYS A 291 -16.24 12.28 -11.79
CA LYS A 291 -16.05 11.15 -12.69
C LYS A 291 -15.20 11.60 -13.87
N THR A 292 -14.34 10.72 -14.37
CA THR A 292 -13.58 11.04 -15.59
C THR A 292 -14.52 11.13 -16.79
N SER A 293 -14.10 11.83 -17.85
CA SER A 293 -14.86 11.87 -19.11
C SER A 293 -15.16 10.46 -19.65
N TYR A 294 -14.29 9.50 -19.39
CA TYR A 294 -14.51 8.10 -19.75
C TYR A 294 -15.56 7.43 -18.85
N ASP A 295 -15.47 7.62 -17.53
CA ASP A 295 -16.46 7.10 -16.58
C ASP A 295 -17.86 7.65 -16.84
N LEU A 296 -17.97 8.91 -17.29
CA LEU A 296 -19.25 9.52 -17.66
C LEU A 296 -19.92 8.81 -18.84
N LEU A 297 -19.14 8.36 -19.83
CA LEU A 297 -19.68 7.57 -20.94
C LEU A 297 -20.26 6.25 -20.44
N TRP A 298 -19.57 5.57 -19.53
CA TRP A 298 -20.10 4.36 -18.92
C TRP A 298 -21.29 4.61 -18.00
N CYS A 299 -21.37 5.78 -17.34
CA CYS A 299 -22.57 6.17 -16.60
C CYS A 299 -23.78 6.27 -17.52
N GLU A 300 -23.61 6.81 -18.72
CA GLU A 300 -24.67 6.93 -19.70
C GLU A 300 -25.14 5.57 -20.21
N LEU A 301 -24.23 4.62 -20.42
CA LEU A 301 -24.59 3.23 -20.76
C LEU A 301 -25.35 2.49 -19.65
N ARG A 302 -25.16 2.86 -18.37
CA ARG A 302 -25.83 2.22 -17.22
C ARG A 302 -27.22 2.78 -16.91
N ARG A 303 -27.67 3.80 -17.65
CA ARG A 303 -29.00 4.39 -17.43
C ARG A 303 -30.10 3.42 -17.86
N THR A 304 -31.20 3.40 -17.11
CA THR A 304 -32.40 2.63 -17.47
C THR A 304 -33.18 3.31 -18.60
N ASP A 305 -33.06 4.63 -18.73
CA ASP A 305 -33.66 5.48 -19.76
C ASP A 305 -32.62 5.86 -20.83
N ILE A 306 -32.14 4.88 -21.60
CA ILE A 306 -31.15 5.12 -22.64
C ILE A 306 -31.72 6.07 -23.70
N ASN A 307 -31.06 7.20 -23.91
CA ASN A 307 -31.40 8.10 -24.99
C ASN A 307 -30.78 7.58 -26.30
N ASN A 308 -31.64 7.11 -27.22
CA ASN A 308 -31.22 6.55 -28.50
C ASN A 308 -30.35 7.52 -29.32
N ASN A 309 -30.49 8.84 -29.13
CA ASN A 309 -29.71 9.84 -29.86
C ASN A 309 -28.28 9.97 -29.34
N THR A 310 -28.03 9.71 -28.05
CA THR A 310 -26.69 9.88 -27.46
C THR A 310 -25.91 8.58 -27.39
N ILE A 311 -26.61 7.44 -27.27
CA ILE A 311 -26.00 6.12 -27.06
C ILE A 311 -25.02 5.71 -28.17
N GLN A 312 -25.29 6.12 -29.42
CA GLN A 312 -24.40 5.92 -30.57
C GLN A 312 -23.01 6.54 -30.33
N ASN A 313 -22.99 7.81 -29.95
CA ASN A 313 -21.77 8.56 -29.65
C ASN A 313 -21.07 8.01 -28.40
N THR A 314 -21.84 7.59 -27.40
CA THR A 314 -21.32 7.00 -26.16
C THR A 314 -20.56 5.70 -26.44
N MET A 315 -21.18 4.76 -27.16
CA MET A 315 -20.55 3.49 -27.54
C MET A 315 -19.30 3.73 -28.39
N ARG A 316 -19.36 4.63 -29.38
CA ARG A 316 -18.18 5.01 -30.17
C ARG A 316 -17.03 5.44 -29.28
N ARG A 317 -17.25 6.47 -28.45
CA ARG A 317 -16.19 7.09 -27.64
C ARG A 317 -15.59 6.10 -26.66
N ILE A 318 -16.37 5.15 -26.15
CA ILE A 318 -15.85 4.09 -25.27
C ILE A 318 -14.94 3.13 -26.04
N LEU A 319 -15.41 2.61 -27.18
CA LEU A 319 -14.63 1.66 -27.98
C LEU A 319 -13.36 2.31 -28.53
N GLU A 320 -13.44 3.54 -29.03
CA GLU A 320 -12.27 4.27 -29.54
C GLU A 320 -11.28 4.59 -28.43
N ASN A 321 -11.74 5.11 -27.29
CA ASN A 321 -10.83 5.44 -26.20
C ASN A 321 -10.12 4.18 -25.66
N TYR A 322 -10.85 3.06 -25.53
CA TYR A 322 -10.29 1.83 -24.99
C TYR A 322 -9.41 1.09 -26.01
N PHE A 323 -9.96 0.71 -27.16
CA PHE A 323 -9.25 -0.13 -28.12
C PHE A 323 -8.25 0.66 -28.95
N LYS A 324 -8.61 1.85 -29.44
CA LYS A 324 -7.77 2.60 -30.39
C LYS A 324 -6.74 3.47 -29.68
N ILE A 325 -7.15 4.30 -28.71
CA ILE A 325 -6.25 5.25 -28.03
C ILE A 325 -5.36 4.52 -27.02
N LEU A 326 -5.95 3.74 -26.12
CA LEU A 326 -5.18 3.03 -25.08
C LEU A 326 -4.60 1.70 -25.58
N GLY A 327 -5.37 0.93 -26.35
CA GLY A 327 -4.98 -0.40 -26.82
C GLY A 327 -4.22 -0.45 -28.15
N GLY A 328 -4.23 0.61 -28.97
CA GLY A 328 -3.62 0.62 -30.31
C GLY A 328 -4.26 -0.34 -31.33
N VAL A 329 -5.46 -0.86 -31.05
CA VAL A 329 -6.21 -1.80 -31.89
C VAL A 329 -7.33 -1.08 -32.64
N ASP A 330 -7.39 -1.29 -33.95
CA ASP A 330 -8.54 -0.88 -34.75
C ASP A 330 -9.70 -1.85 -34.52
N ILE A 331 -10.85 -1.32 -34.08
CA ILE A 331 -12.08 -2.07 -33.82
C ILE A 331 -12.47 -2.91 -35.04
N ARG A 332 -12.22 -2.43 -36.27
CA ARG A 332 -12.53 -3.19 -37.51
C ARG A 332 -11.81 -4.53 -37.58
N LYS A 333 -10.64 -4.66 -36.97
CA LYS A 333 -9.88 -5.93 -36.93
C LYS A 333 -10.54 -6.96 -36.03
N LEU A 334 -11.42 -6.55 -35.10
CA LEU A 334 -12.14 -7.45 -34.21
C LEU A 334 -13.26 -8.21 -34.92
N GLU A 335 -13.56 -7.87 -36.19
CA GLU A 335 -14.52 -8.59 -37.04
C GLU A 335 -14.24 -10.10 -37.12
N CYS A 336 -12.96 -10.52 -37.01
CA CYS A 336 -12.58 -11.92 -37.10
C CYS A 336 -13.17 -12.81 -35.98
N HIS A 337 -13.64 -12.21 -34.88
CA HIS A 337 -14.25 -12.93 -33.77
C HIS A 337 -15.77 -13.12 -33.90
N PHE A 338 -16.40 -12.59 -34.97
CA PHE A 338 -17.84 -12.68 -35.19
C PHE A 338 -18.16 -13.55 -36.42
N TYR A 339 -19.20 -14.38 -36.31
CA TYR A 339 -19.67 -15.30 -37.36
C TYR A 339 -21.18 -15.17 -37.60
N GLY A 340 -21.65 -15.58 -38.79
CA GLY A 340 -23.07 -15.58 -39.12
C GLY A 340 -23.77 -14.21 -38.98
N ASP A 341 -24.97 -14.21 -38.42
CA ASP A 341 -25.79 -13.01 -38.23
C ASP A 341 -25.13 -11.98 -37.30
N GLU A 342 -24.33 -12.44 -36.32
CA GLU A 342 -23.62 -11.54 -35.39
C GLU A 342 -22.57 -10.69 -36.10
N LYS A 343 -21.93 -11.25 -37.14
CA LYS A 343 -20.98 -10.52 -37.97
C LYS A 343 -21.66 -9.39 -38.74
N ILE A 344 -22.91 -9.59 -39.16
CA ILE A 344 -23.71 -8.58 -39.85
C ILE A 344 -24.08 -7.46 -38.87
N ILE A 345 -24.51 -7.80 -37.66
CA ILE A 345 -24.84 -6.83 -36.61
C ILE A 345 -23.59 -6.05 -36.16
N PHE A 346 -22.44 -6.71 -36.05
CA PHE A 346 -21.16 -6.05 -35.76
C PHE A 346 -20.78 -5.03 -36.83
N LYS A 347 -20.87 -5.39 -38.12
CA LYS A 347 -20.61 -4.46 -39.22
C LYS A 347 -21.59 -3.28 -39.20
N SER A 348 -22.86 -3.56 -38.93
CA SER A 348 -23.90 -2.55 -38.78
C SER A 348 -23.58 -1.58 -37.62
N LEU A 349 -23.21 -2.11 -36.45
CA LEU A 349 -22.78 -1.33 -35.28
C LEU A 349 -21.57 -0.46 -35.61
N VAL A 350 -20.50 -1.03 -36.19
CA VAL A 350 -19.27 -0.30 -36.54
C VAL A 350 -19.54 0.77 -37.59
N SER A 351 -20.40 0.50 -38.57
CA SER A 351 -20.81 1.52 -39.54
C SER A 351 -21.59 2.63 -38.86
N TRP A 352 -22.58 2.29 -38.04
CA TRP A 352 -23.43 3.24 -37.34
C TRP A 352 -22.64 4.15 -36.39
N ILE A 353 -21.78 3.61 -35.53
CA ILE A 353 -20.97 4.45 -34.62
C ILE A 353 -20.01 5.39 -35.37
N ASN A 354 -19.52 4.99 -36.55
CA ASN A 354 -18.66 5.81 -37.40
C ASN A 354 -19.45 6.85 -38.22
N ASP A 355 -20.69 6.55 -38.62
CA ASP A 355 -21.51 7.49 -39.40
C ASP A 355 -21.90 8.72 -38.58
N GLY A 356 -22.22 8.53 -37.29
CA GLY A 356 -22.45 9.65 -36.37
C GLY A 356 -21.21 10.50 -36.06
N SER A 357 -20.06 10.30 -36.73
CA SER A 357 -18.84 11.14 -36.59
C SER A 357 -18.69 12.17 -37.71
N HIS A 358 -19.46 12.03 -38.77
CA HIS A 358 -19.51 12.92 -39.92
C HIS A 358 -20.94 13.45 -40.06
N PHE A 359 -21.11 14.76 -40.16
CA PHE A 359 -22.38 15.50 -40.32
C PHE A 359 -23.13 15.87 -39.03
N ALA A 360 -22.92 17.11 -38.59
CA ALA A 360 -23.78 17.84 -37.68
C ALA A 360 -24.93 18.60 -38.41
N GLY A 361 -25.27 18.19 -39.64
CA GLY A 361 -26.00 19.02 -40.60
C GLY A 361 -27.29 18.46 -41.19
N ASP A 362 -27.58 17.16 -41.07
CA ASP A 362 -28.85 16.59 -41.52
C ASP A 362 -29.03 15.22 -40.87
N ASP A 363 -29.92 15.15 -39.88
CA ASP A 363 -30.32 13.88 -39.26
C ASP A 363 -31.04 13.05 -40.32
N LEU A 364 -30.35 12.06 -40.90
CA LEU A 364 -31.06 10.94 -41.51
C LEU A 364 -31.88 10.29 -40.39
N TYR A 365 -33.20 10.48 -40.45
CA TYR A 365 -34.20 9.83 -39.61
C TYR A 365 -34.08 8.30 -39.72
N MET A 366 -33.16 7.72 -38.96
CA MET A 366 -33.23 6.34 -38.53
C MET A 366 -33.65 6.40 -37.06
N ASN A 367 -34.96 6.48 -36.83
CA ASN A 367 -35.52 6.05 -35.54
C ASN A 367 -35.20 4.56 -35.42
N LEU A 368 -34.01 4.24 -34.90
CA LEU A 368 -33.73 2.89 -34.45
C LEU A 368 -34.72 2.61 -33.31
N ASP A 369 -35.50 1.57 -33.50
CA ASP A 369 -36.35 1.04 -32.45
C ASP A 369 -35.48 0.59 -31.27
N THR A 370 -36.10 0.55 -30.09
CA THR A 370 -35.45 0.10 -28.86
C THR A 370 -34.83 -1.29 -29.03
N GLU A 371 -35.41 -2.13 -29.88
CA GLU A 371 -34.92 -3.48 -30.19
C GLU A 371 -33.56 -3.49 -30.90
N SER A 372 -33.34 -2.61 -31.88
CA SER A 372 -32.05 -2.50 -32.58
C SER A 372 -30.95 -1.99 -31.65
N VAL A 373 -31.27 -1.04 -30.76
CA VAL A 373 -30.32 -0.54 -29.75
C VAL A 373 -29.91 -1.66 -28.79
N GLN A 374 -30.85 -2.50 -28.36
CA GLN A 374 -30.54 -3.66 -27.52
C GLN A 374 -29.61 -4.65 -28.22
N LYS A 375 -29.86 -4.98 -29.50
CA LYS A 375 -28.97 -5.83 -30.29
C LYS A 375 -27.55 -5.25 -30.40
N TYR A 376 -27.43 -3.94 -30.56
CA TYR A 376 -26.15 -3.25 -30.55
C TYR A 376 -25.44 -3.27 -29.20
N LEU A 377 -26.15 -3.12 -28.08
CA LEU A 377 -25.56 -3.24 -26.75
C LEU A 377 -25.05 -4.65 -26.45
N ILE A 378 -25.75 -5.68 -26.94
CA ILE A 378 -25.30 -7.08 -26.85
C ILE A 378 -23.99 -7.26 -27.60
N VAL A 379 -23.92 -6.81 -28.87
CA VAL A 379 -22.68 -6.91 -29.66
C VAL A 379 -21.58 -6.05 -29.05
N PHE A 380 -21.90 -4.88 -28.50
CA PHE A 380 -20.96 -4.04 -27.78
C PHE A 380 -20.33 -4.79 -26.59
N GLN A 381 -21.12 -5.51 -25.79
CA GLN A 381 -20.60 -6.37 -24.72
C GLN A 381 -19.72 -7.50 -25.29
N LYS A 382 -20.17 -8.18 -26.35
CA LYS A 382 -19.40 -9.25 -27.01
C LYS A 382 -18.03 -8.78 -27.49
N ILE A 383 -17.89 -7.54 -27.95
CA ILE A 383 -16.57 -7.00 -28.36
C ILE A 383 -15.56 -7.12 -27.21
N PHE A 384 -15.95 -6.82 -25.98
CA PHE A 384 -15.06 -6.95 -24.82
C PHE A 384 -14.83 -8.41 -24.43
N GLU A 385 -15.85 -9.27 -24.56
CA GLU A 385 -15.75 -10.69 -24.22
C GLU A 385 -14.85 -11.47 -25.19
N CYS A 386 -15.04 -11.29 -26.50
CA CYS A 386 -14.25 -11.93 -27.55
C CYS A 386 -12.80 -11.39 -27.63
N SER A 387 -12.54 -10.20 -27.10
CA SER A 387 -11.20 -9.61 -27.06
C SER A 387 -10.45 -9.91 -25.75
N GLU A 388 -10.90 -10.87 -24.95
CA GLU A 388 -10.30 -11.22 -23.64
C GLU A 388 -10.26 -10.04 -22.62
N HIS A 389 -11.11 -9.02 -22.81
CA HIS A 389 -11.18 -7.83 -21.97
C HIS A 389 -12.47 -7.75 -21.13
N THR A 390 -13.12 -8.89 -20.88
CA THR A 390 -14.35 -8.99 -20.08
C THR A 390 -14.21 -8.39 -18.69
N ALA A 391 -13.03 -8.50 -18.06
CA ALA A 391 -12.78 -7.95 -16.73
C ALA A 391 -12.99 -6.43 -16.68
N HIS A 392 -12.59 -5.71 -17.74
CA HIS A 392 -12.80 -4.27 -17.85
C HIS A 392 -14.29 -3.94 -17.99
N TYR A 393 -15.01 -4.65 -18.87
CA TYR A 393 -16.45 -4.45 -19.05
C TYR A 393 -17.22 -4.69 -17.74
N LYS A 394 -16.92 -5.79 -17.03
CA LYS A 394 -17.50 -6.10 -15.71
C LYS A 394 -17.22 -5.00 -14.69
N MET A 395 -15.97 -4.52 -14.63
CA MET A 395 -15.57 -3.42 -13.74
C MET A 395 -16.37 -2.14 -14.04
N MET A 396 -16.54 -1.80 -15.31
CA MET A 396 -17.25 -0.57 -15.70
C MET A 396 -18.78 -0.68 -15.57
N MET A 397 -19.36 -1.87 -15.72
CA MET A 397 -20.81 -2.08 -15.57
C MET A 397 -21.22 -2.27 -14.10
N GLY A 398 -20.35 -2.83 -13.25
CA GLY A 398 -20.65 -3.06 -11.83
C GLY A 398 -21.91 -3.91 -11.64
N GLU A 399 -22.84 -3.44 -10.81
CA GLU A 399 -24.12 -4.11 -10.53
C GLU A 399 -25.05 -4.22 -11.76
N PHE A 400 -24.80 -3.43 -12.82
CA PHE A 400 -25.58 -3.47 -14.06
C PHE A 400 -25.07 -4.52 -15.05
N TYR A 401 -23.99 -5.24 -14.73
CA TYR A 401 -23.47 -6.30 -15.59
C TYR A 401 -24.45 -7.48 -15.65
N ARG A 402 -24.77 -7.92 -16.87
CA ARG A 402 -25.52 -9.16 -17.13
C ARG A 402 -24.68 -10.07 -18.02
N PRO A 403 -24.46 -11.34 -17.65
CA PRO A 403 -23.77 -12.27 -18.55
C PRO A 403 -24.62 -12.50 -19.80
N LEU A 404 -23.98 -12.60 -20.97
CA LEU A 404 -24.65 -13.03 -22.18
C LEU A 404 -24.94 -14.53 -22.05
N ASN A 405 -26.19 -14.96 -22.20
CA ASN A 405 -26.51 -16.38 -22.29
C ASN A 405 -25.91 -16.94 -23.60
N GLU A 406 -25.31 -18.13 -23.55
CA GLU A 406 -24.57 -18.80 -24.64
C GLU A 406 -25.41 -19.21 -25.87
N SER A 407 -26.62 -18.67 -26.07
CA SER A 407 -27.47 -18.99 -27.21
C SER A 407 -28.34 -17.80 -27.59
N LEU A 408 -27.90 -17.03 -28.58
CA LEU A 408 -28.80 -16.14 -29.33
C LEU A 408 -29.46 -16.97 -30.43
N HIS A 409 -30.55 -17.68 -30.12
CA HIS A 409 -31.56 -17.94 -31.14
C HIS A 409 -32.44 -16.69 -31.21
N LEU A 410 -32.47 -16.05 -32.38
CA LEU A 410 -33.24 -14.84 -32.70
C LEU A 410 -34.78 -15.07 -32.73
N GLN A 411 -35.33 -15.85 -31.80
CA GLN A 411 -36.78 -16.13 -31.73
C GLN A 411 -37.38 -16.25 -30.32
N ASP A 412 -36.74 -15.75 -29.26
CA ASP A 412 -37.42 -15.68 -27.97
C ASP A 412 -38.09 -14.29 -27.82
N GLU A 413 -39.41 -14.27 -28.04
CA GLU A 413 -40.30 -13.24 -27.52
C GLU A 413 -40.02 -13.09 -26.02
N PHE A 414 -39.64 -11.90 -25.58
CA PHE A 414 -39.67 -11.57 -24.16
C PHE A 414 -41.12 -11.40 -23.74
N ASP A 415 -41.65 -12.40 -23.03
CA ASP A 415 -42.88 -12.27 -22.27
C ASP A 415 -42.78 -11.04 -21.37
N ILE A 416 -43.64 -10.05 -21.63
CA ILE A 416 -43.94 -8.99 -20.69
C ILE A 416 -44.79 -9.65 -19.60
N ASP A 417 -44.22 -9.76 -18.40
CA ASP A 417 -44.92 -10.18 -17.20
C ASP A 417 -45.98 -9.14 -16.80
N ASP A 418 -47.15 -9.22 -17.45
CA ASP A 418 -48.40 -8.60 -17.01
C ASP A 418 -49.07 -9.54 -15.99
N SER A 419 -48.48 -9.65 -14.80
CA SER A 419 -49.15 -10.30 -13.67
C SER A 419 -48.86 -9.62 -12.32
N ALA A 420 -49.48 -8.45 -12.12
CA ALA A 420 -49.75 -7.93 -10.78
C ALA A 420 -51.05 -7.11 -10.75
N ASN A 421 -52.15 -7.83 -10.55
CA ASN A 421 -53.38 -7.44 -9.85
C ASN A 421 -54.14 -6.17 -10.28
N ASP A 422 -55.09 -6.38 -11.20
CA ASP A 422 -56.45 -5.87 -11.07
C ASP A 422 -57.19 -6.69 -9.98
N GLU A 423 -57.27 -6.15 -8.77
CA GLU A 423 -58.30 -6.55 -7.80
C GLU A 423 -58.66 -5.35 -6.92
N TYR A 424 -59.54 -4.47 -7.42
CA TYR A 424 -60.52 -3.73 -6.61
C TYR A 424 -61.58 -3.10 -7.54
N ALA A 425 -62.59 -3.90 -7.88
CA ALA A 425 -63.82 -3.39 -8.44
C ALA A 425 -64.72 -2.83 -7.32
N SER A 426 -65.34 -1.69 -7.62
CA SER A 426 -66.63 -1.22 -7.11
C SER A 426 -66.75 -0.80 -5.63
N SER A 427 -66.77 0.51 -5.42
CA SER A 427 -67.89 1.11 -4.67
C SER A 427 -68.22 2.51 -5.19
N LYS A 428 -69.48 2.66 -5.59
CA LYS A 428 -70.17 3.91 -5.94
C LYS A 428 -70.06 4.92 -4.79
N ILE A 429 -69.77 6.18 -5.10
CA ILE A 429 -70.24 7.31 -4.26
C ILE A 429 -70.79 8.41 -5.17
N GLU A 430 -72.03 8.77 -4.84
CA GLU A 430 -72.92 9.74 -5.48
C GLU A 430 -72.42 11.18 -5.36
N ILE A 431 -72.73 11.97 -6.38
CA ILE A 431 -72.77 13.44 -6.30
C ILE A 431 -74.10 13.83 -5.65
N LYS A 432 -74.07 14.62 -4.58
CA LYS A 432 -75.20 15.47 -4.17
C LYS A 432 -74.73 16.76 -3.50
N ASP A 433 -75.43 17.82 -3.90
CA ASP A 433 -75.35 19.22 -3.47
C ASP A 433 -75.42 19.43 -1.94
N GLY A 434 -74.92 20.58 -1.48
CA GLY A 434 -75.23 21.06 -0.13
C GLY A 434 -74.41 22.25 0.38
N ILE A 435 -74.90 23.45 0.08
CA ILE A 435 -74.56 24.76 0.65
C ILE A 435 -74.53 24.74 2.21
N ASN A 436 -73.49 25.28 2.87
CA ASN A 436 -73.61 26.45 3.78
C ASN A 436 -72.30 26.91 4.47
N THR A 437 -72.01 28.20 4.27
CA THR A 437 -71.51 29.24 5.21
C THR A 437 -70.80 28.89 6.54
N SER A 438 -69.59 29.46 6.72
CA SER A 438 -69.18 30.37 7.82
C SER A 438 -67.67 30.65 7.71
N LEU A 439 -67.24 31.86 7.34
CA LEU A 439 -66.88 32.96 8.24
C LEU A 439 -66.03 32.51 9.45
N HIS A 440 -64.70 32.61 9.33
CA HIS A 440 -63.94 33.42 10.26
C HIS A 440 -62.57 33.82 9.70
N SER A 441 -62.43 35.13 9.53
CA SER A 441 -61.20 35.90 9.54
C SER A 441 -60.30 35.56 10.73
N ASN A 442 -58.99 35.49 10.52
CA ASN A 442 -58.07 36.29 11.32
C ASN A 442 -56.72 36.50 10.65
N THR A 443 -56.35 37.77 10.70
CA THR A 443 -55.16 38.48 10.24
C THR A 443 -54.03 38.36 11.28
N TYR A 444 -52.87 38.92 10.94
CA TYR A 444 -51.68 39.25 11.75
C TYR A 444 -50.65 38.12 11.83
N LEU A 445 -49.36 38.31 11.51
CA LEU A 445 -48.55 39.50 11.27
C LEU A 445 -47.34 39.11 10.40
#